data_AF-A0A0P0VQK6-F1
#
_entry.id   AF-A0A0P0VQK6-F1
#
_cell.length_a   1.000
_cell.length_b   1.000
_cell.length_c   1.000
_cell.angle_alpha   90.00
_cell.angle_beta   90.00
_cell.angle_gamma   90.00
#
_symmetry.space_group_name_H-M   'P 1'
#
loop_
_entity.id
_entity.type
_entity.pdbx_description
1 polymer ?
#
loop_
_entity_poly.entity_id
_entity_poly.type
_entity_poly.pdbx_seq_one_letter_code
_entity_poly.pdbx_strand_id
1 'polypeptide(L)'
;ACKDADPQPAIVWASSSSVYGLNDKVPFTESDRTDQPASLYAATKKAGEEITHTYNHIYGLSITGLRFFTVYGPWGRPDMAYFSFTRNILQGKPITVYRGKNRVDLARDFTYIDDIVKGCLGSLDTAGKSTGTGGKKRGPAPYRIFNLGNTSPVTVPNLVSILEKHLRVKAKKNVVEMPGNGDVPFTHANISLARQQLGYKPTTNLDVGLKKFVKWYLSYYGYTRGSKNL
;
A
#
# COMPACT_ATOMS: atom_id res chain seq x y z
N ALA A 1 -18.27 19.51 -7.93
CA ALA A 1 -18.91 18.47 -7.10
C ALA A 1 -18.61 18.68 -5.62
N CYS A 2 -17.53 18.14 -5.02
CA CYS A 2 -17.31 18.28 -3.56
C CYS A 2 -17.17 19.73 -3.08
N LYS A 3 -16.50 20.61 -3.84
CA LYS A 3 -16.35 22.03 -3.48
C LYS A 3 -17.68 22.80 -3.51
N ASP A 4 -18.67 22.32 -4.25
CA ASP A 4 -19.97 22.96 -4.46
C ASP A 4 -21.07 22.32 -3.59
N ALA A 5 -20.77 21.23 -2.89
CA ALA A 5 -21.72 20.54 -2.01
C ALA A 5 -21.97 21.34 -0.72
N ASP A 6 -23.17 21.20 -0.15
CA ASP A 6 -23.58 21.80 1.11
C ASP A 6 -24.31 20.78 2.01
N PRO A 7 -23.74 20.38 3.15
CA PRO A 7 -22.41 20.74 3.62
C PRO A 7 -21.31 20.12 2.74
N GLN A 8 -20.17 20.81 2.62
CA GLN A 8 -18.99 20.24 1.97
C GLN A 8 -18.52 18.97 2.73
N PRO A 9 -18.27 17.85 2.04
CA PRO A 9 -17.84 16.62 2.70
C PRO A 9 -16.38 16.71 3.14
N ALA A 10 -15.99 15.86 4.09
CA ALA A 10 -14.58 15.50 4.27
C ALA A 10 -14.15 14.50 3.18
N ILE A 11 -12.90 14.60 2.73
CA ILE A 11 -12.39 13.79 1.62
C ILE A 11 -11.20 12.97 2.10
N VAL A 12 -11.24 11.67 1.82
CA VAL A 12 -10.08 10.79 1.96
C VAL A 12 -9.51 10.53 0.59
N TRP A 13 -8.21 10.79 0.42
CA TRP A 13 -7.53 10.69 -0.85
C TRP A 13 -6.40 9.66 -0.81
N ALA A 14 -6.33 8.81 -1.84
CA ALA A 14 -5.36 7.74 -1.92
C ALA A 14 -4.03 8.21 -2.54
N SER A 15 -3.06 8.50 -1.67
CA SER A 15 -1.65 8.67 -2.05
C SER A 15 -0.94 7.31 -2.15
N SER A 16 0.39 7.31 -2.09
CA SER A 16 1.22 6.11 -2.20
C SER A 16 2.54 6.34 -1.48
N SER A 17 3.12 5.31 -0.87
CA SER A 17 4.49 5.38 -0.33
C SER A 17 5.54 5.68 -1.41
N SER A 18 5.20 5.48 -2.69
CA SER A 18 6.09 5.81 -3.82
C SER A 18 6.47 7.29 -3.91
N VAL A 19 5.71 8.20 -3.27
CA VAL A 19 6.05 9.63 -3.24
C VAL A 19 7.35 9.91 -2.49
N TYR A 20 7.79 9.00 -1.61
CA TYR A 20 9.11 9.07 -0.97
C TYR A 20 10.26 8.88 -1.95
N GLY A 21 10.01 8.32 -3.13
CA GLY A 21 10.93 8.35 -4.26
C GLY A 21 12.33 7.85 -3.92
N LEU A 22 13.34 8.70 -4.16
CA LEU A 22 14.76 8.39 -3.97
C LEU A 22 15.26 8.64 -2.53
N ASN A 23 14.38 8.77 -1.55
CA ASN A 23 14.81 8.95 -0.15
C ASN A 23 15.53 7.70 0.38
N ASP A 24 16.72 7.91 0.95
CA ASP A 24 17.50 6.85 1.62
C ASP A 24 17.15 6.70 3.12
N LYS A 25 16.56 7.73 3.73
CA LYS A 25 16.18 7.73 5.15
C LYS A 25 15.03 6.76 5.40
N VAL A 26 15.23 5.84 6.34
CA VAL A 26 14.19 4.91 6.82
C VAL A 26 14.16 4.85 8.35
N PRO A 27 12.99 4.70 9.00
CA PRO A 27 11.66 4.60 8.38
C PRO A 27 11.17 5.94 7.80
N PHE A 28 10.36 5.87 6.74
CA PHE A 28 9.78 7.05 6.10
C PHE A 28 8.72 7.69 7.01
N THR A 29 8.82 9.00 7.16
CA THR A 29 7.94 9.85 7.97
C THR A 29 7.20 10.84 7.08
N GLU A 30 6.00 11.25 7.47
CA GLU A 30 5.16 12.16 6.68
C GLU A 30 5.81 13.54 6.47
N SER A 31 6.73 13.93 7.37
CA SER A 31 7.56 15.13 7.28
C SER A 31 8.73 15.05 6.30
N ASP A 32 9.06 13.86 5.78
CA ASP A 32 10.17 13.74 4.83
C ASP A 32 9.84 14.42 3.49
N ARG A 33 10.88 14.97 2.85
CA ARG A 33 10.76 15.57 1.51
C ARG A 33 10.35 14.50 0.50
N THR A 34 9.55 14.90 -0.48
CA THR A 34 8.91 14.02 -1.49
C THR A 34 8.98 14.63 -2.89
N ASP A 35 10.04 15.40 -3.15
CA ASP A 35 10.27 16.17 -4.38
C ASP A 35 11.17 15.45 -5.40
N GLN A 36 11.59 14.21 -5.12
CA GLN A 36 12.42 13.37 -6.00
C GLN A 36 11.73 12.04 -6.33
N PRO A 37 10.60 12.05 -7.08
CA PRO A 37 9.87 10.83 -7.41
C PRO A 37 10.69 9.89 -8.30
N ALA A 38 10.77 8.60 -7.93
CA ALA A 38 11.52 7.59 -8.68
C ALA A 38 10.79 7.05 -9.93
N SER A 39 9.52 7.43 -10.15
CA SER A 39 8.70 6.97 -11.27
C SER A 39 7.63 7.99 -11.65
N LEU A 40 7.09 7.88 -12.87
CA LEU A 40 5.96 8.70 -13.30
C LEU A 40 4.73 8.50 -12.38
N TYR A 41 4.49 7.26 -11.93
CA TYR A 41 3.44 6.97 -10.96
C TYR A 41 3.65 7.72 -9.63
N ALA A 42 4.89 7.76 -9.11
CA ALA A 42 5.20 8.54 -7.92
C ALA A 42 4.96 10.05 -8.14
N ALA A 43 5.35 10.57 -9.31
CA ALA A 43 5.14 11.97 -9.66
C ALA A 43 3.64 12.34 -9.73
N THR A 44 2.79 11.49 -10.33
CA THR A 44 1.34 11.76 -10.38
C THR A 44 0.68 11.69 -9.01
N LYS A 45 1.12 10.77 -8.14
CA LYS A 45 0.68 10.75 -6.75
C LYS A 45 1.12 12.00 -6.00
N LYS A 46 2.37 12.44 -6.16
CA LYS A 46 2.82 13.68 -5.51
C LYS A 46 2.06 14.92 -6.02
N ALA A 47 1.85 15.03 -7.33
CA ALA A 47 1.01 16.08 -7.91
C ALA A 47 -0.42 16.05 -7.33
N GLY A 48 -0.98 14.86 -7.10
CA GLY A 48 -2.26 14.69 -6.41
C GLY A 48 -2.28 15.29 -5.00
N GLU A 49 -1.22 15.09 -4.20
CA GLU A 49 -1.09 15.74 -2.88
C GLU A 49 -1.15 17.27 -3.01
N GLU A 50 -0.37 17.84 -3.93
CA GLU A 50 -0.36 19.29 -4.15
C GLU A 50 -1.73 19.82 -4.61
N ILE A 51 -2.38 19.13 -5.55
CA ILE A 51 -3.73 19.47 -6.00
C ILE A 51 -4.69 19.45 -4.82
N THR A 52 -4.68 18.39 -4.00
CA THR A 52 -5.57 18.31 -2.85
C THR A 52 -5.30 19.40 -1.81
N HIS A 53 -4.03 19.73 -1.55
CA HIS A 53 -3.67 20.85 -0.70
C HIS A 53 -4.24 22.17 -1.23
N THR A 54 -4.16 22.43 -2.53
CA THR A 54 -4.77 23.61 -3.16
C THR A 54 -6.29 23.65 -2.94
N TYR A 55 -6.98 22.50 -3.04
CA TYR A 55 -8.42 22.43 -2.79
C TYR A 55 -8.78 22.69 -1.32
N ASN A 56 -8.01 22.19 -0.37
CA ASN A 56 -8.14 22.55 1.04
C ASN A 56 -7.92 24.07 1.24
N HIS A 57 -6.85 24.61 0.66
CA HIS A 57 -6.45 25.99 0.84
C HIS A 57 -7.46 26.98 0.27
N ILE A 58 -7.96 26.76 -0.95
CA ILE A 58 -8.84 27.70 -1.67
C ILE A 58 -10.31 27.50 -1.29
N TYR A 59 -10.76 26.26 -1.14
CA TYR A 59 -12.18 25.94 -0.97
C TYR A 59 -12.56 25.55 0.46
N GLY A 60 -11.60 25.34 1.36
CA GLY A 60 -11.89 24.96 2.75
C GLY A 60 -12.32 23.49 2.91
N LEU A 61 -11.92 22.61 1.99
CA LEU A 61 -12.23 21.17 2.10
C LEU A 61 -11.34 20.49 3.14
N SER A 62 -11.91 19.75 4.08
CA SER A 62 -11.13 18.86 4.95
C SER A 62 -10.67 17.66 4.16
N ILE A 63 -9.35 17.45 4.12
CA ILE A 63 -8.75 16.42 3.30
C ILE A 63 -7.76 15.61 4.14
N THR A 64 -7.86 14.29 4.02
CA THR A 64 -6.90 13.34 4.58
C THR A 64 -6.29 12.51 3.47
N GLY A 65 -5.00 12.71 3.20
CA GLY A 65 -4.21 11.90 2.28
C GLY A 65 -3.66 10.66 2.97
N LEU A 66 -3.82 9.49 2.35
CA LEU A 66 -3.30 8.22 2.87
C LEU A 66 -2.20 7.70 1.95
N ARG A 67 -0.96 7.66 2.43
CA ARG A 67 0.17 7.04 1.74
C ARG A 67 0.18 5.55 2.05
N PHE A 68 -0.43 4.77 1.15
CA PHE A 68 -0.46 3.33 1.26
C PHE A 68 0.91 2.72 0.95
N PHE A 69 1.36 1.83 1.83
CA PHE A 69 2.47 0.91 1.56
C PHE A 69 1.94 -0.34 0.84
N THR A 70 2.74 -1.40 0.70
CA THR A 70 2.39 -2.53 -0.18
C THR A 70 1.20 -3.31 0.38
N VAL A 71 0.00 -3.09 -0.19
CA VAL A 71 -1.23 -3.75 0.25
C VAL A 71 -1.37 -5.13 -0.38
N TYR A 72 -1.75 -6.13 0.42
CA TYR A 72 -2.03 -7.49 -0.04
C TYR A 72 -3.22 -8.13 0.66
N GLY A 73 -3.80 -9.15 0.02
CA GLY A 73 -4.90 -9.93 0.59
C GLY A 73 -5.84 -10.49 -0.47
N PRO A 74 -6.94 -11.14 -0.05
CA PRO A 74 -8.05 -11.53 -0.94
C PRO A 74 -8.51 -10.37 -1.83
N TRP A 75 -8.97 -10.68 -3.05
CA TRP A 75 -9.43 -9.69 -4.04
C TRP A 75 -8.39 -8.67 -4.49
N GLY A 76 -7.12 -8.92 -4.16
CA GLY A 76 -6.06 -8.05 -4.57
C GLY A 76 -5.72 -8.14 -6.06
N ARG A 77 -4.83 -7.25 -6.48
CA ARG A 77 -4.46 -7.07 -7.89
C ARG A 77 -3.66 -8.25 -8.45
N PRO A 78 -4.03 -8.82 -9.61
CA PRO A 78 -3.32 -9.95 -10.22
C PRO A 78 -1.87 -9.69 -10.66
N ASP A 79 -1.49 -8.43 -10.84
CA ASP A 79 -0.13 -8.02 -11.22
C ASP A 79 0.84 -7.95 -10.03
N MET A 80 0.34 -7.94 -8.79
CA MET A 80 1.18 -7.89 -7.60
C MET A 80 1.88 -9.23 -7.32
N ALA A 81 3.10 -9.16 -6.77
CA ALA A 81 4.00 -10.32 -6.59
C ALA A 81 3.34 -11.54 -5.92
N TYR A 82 2.66 -11.37 -4.77
CA TYR A 82 2.03 -12.49 -4.07
C TYR A 82 0.97 -13.21 -4.91
N PHE A 83 0.26 -12.46 -5.76
CA PHE A 83 -0.80 -12.98 -6.62
C PHE A 83 -0.22 -13.67 -7.84
N SER A 84 0.68 -12.99 -8.56
CA SER A 84 1.32 -13.53 -9.76
C SER A 84 2.19 -14.76 -9.43
N PHE A 85 2.86 -14.77 -8.28
CA PHE A 85 3.61 -15.94 -7.80
C PHE A 85 2.69 -17.11 -7.51
N THR A 86 1.57 -16.89 -6.81
CA THR A 86 0.59 -17.95 -6.53
C THR A 86 0.08 -18.59 -7.82
N ARG A 87 -0.29 -17.77 -8.80
CA ARG A 87 -0.72 -18.24 -10.13
C ARG A 87 0.36 -19.10 -10.79
N ASN A 88 1.60 -18.61 -10.86
CA ASN A 88 2.67 -19.31 -11.57
C ASN A 88 3.08 -20.60 -10.85
N ILE A 89 3.14 -20.61 -9.52
CA ILE A 89 3.44 -21.80 -8.71
C ILE A 89 2.40 -22.89 -8.99
N LEU A 90 1.11 -22.56 -8.94
CA LEU A 90 0.03 -23.51 -9.20
C LEU A 90 -0.01 -24.00 -10.66
N GLN A 91 0.50 -23.20 -11.60
CA GLN A 91 0.63 -23.59 -13.01
C GLN A 91 1.96 -24.31 -13.33
N GLY A 92 2.80 -24.58 -12.33
CA GLY A 92 4.12 -25.19 -12.53
C GLY A 92 5.09 -24.33 -13.35
N LYS A 93 4.80 -23.03 -13.50
CA LYS A 93 5.60 -22.04 -14.23
C LYS A 93 6.63 -21.39 -13.31
N PRO A 94 7.78 -20.94 -13.84
CA PRO A 94 8.74 -20.17 -13.06
C PRO A 94 8.18 -18.86 -12.50
N ILE A 95 8.65 -18.46 -11.32
CA ILE A 95 8.49 -17.12 -10.76
C ILE A 95 9.80 -16.35 -10.88
N THR A 96 9.71 -15.06 -11.19
CA THR A 96 10.86 -14.17 -11.24
C THR A 96 11.01 -13.47 -9.89
N VAL A 97 12.15 -13.67 -9.23
CA VAL A 97 12.48 -13.02 -7.96
C VAL A 97 13.61 -12.02 -8.20
N TYR A 98 13.31 -10.74 -8.04
CA TYR A 98 14.30 -9.68 -8.20
C TYR A 98 15.16 -9.54 -6.93
N ARG A 99 16.46 -9.30 -7.12
CA ARG A 99 17.41 -8.93 -6.07
C ARG A 99 18.05 -7.59 -6.38
N GLY A 100 18.35 -6.82 -5.34
CA GLY A 100 19.10 -5.57 -5.47
C GLY A 100 20.55 -5.81 -5.87
N LYS A 101 21.27 -4.71 -6.11
CA LYS A 101 22.73 -4.73 -6.31
C LYS A 101 23.41 -5.50 -5.18
N ASN A 102 24.54 -6.14 -5.49
CA ASN A 102 25.29 -6.98 -4.55
C ASN A 102 24.49 -8.16 -3.95
N ARG A 103 23.46 -8.65 -4.68
CA ARG A 103 22.61 -9.79 -4.29
C ARG A 103 21.82 -9.58 -2.99
N VAL A 104 21.55 -8.33 -2.62
CA VAL A 104 20.71 -8.02 -1.45
C VAL A 104 19.26 -8.35 -1.75
N ASP A 105 18.60 -9.08 -0.86
CA ASP A 105 17.18 -9.38 -1.01
C ASP A 105 16.33 -8.13 -0.79
N LEU A 106 15.38 -7.90 -1.70
CA LEU A 106 14.44 -6.78 -1.59
C LEU A 106 13.45 -7.05 -0.45
N ALA A 107 13.16 -6.02 0.34
CA ALA A 107 12.14 -6.09 1.39
C ALA A 107 11.04 -5.06 1.15
N ARG A 108 9.81 -5.44 1.49
CA ARG A 108 8.62 -4.59 1.37
C ARG A 108 7.83 -4.63 2.66
N ASP A 109 7.27 -3.48 3.02
CA ASP A 109 6.31 -3.36 4.11
C ASP A 109 4.93 -3.83 3.62
N PHE A 110 4.65 -5.13 3.80
CA PHE A 110 3.38 -5.74 3.40
C PHE A 110 2.32 -5.50 4.47
N THR A 111 1.23 -4.84 4.06
CA THR A 111 0.11 -4.52 4.94
C THR A 111 -1.15 -5.24 4.47
N TYR A 112 -1.76 -6.01 5.36
CA TYR A 112 -2.93 -6.81 5.03
C TYR A 112 -4.16 -5.92 4.80
N ILE A 113 -4.99 -6.29 3.81
CA ILE A 113 -6.12 -5.48 3.36
C ILE A 113 -7.09 -5.08 4.50
N ASP A 114 -7.40 -5.98 5.43
CA ASP A 114 -8.32 -5.65 6.54
C ASP A 114 -7.73 -4.57 7.47
N ASP A 115 -6.41 -4.56 7.64
CA ASP A 115 -5.75 -3.53 8.45
C ASP A 115 -5.77 -2.18 7.71
N ILE A 116 -5.52 -2.17 6.40
CA ILE A 116 -5.68 -0.99 5.55
C ILE A 116 -7.10 -0.42 5.62
N VAL A 117 -8.13 -1.27 5.54
CA VAL A 117 -9.53 -0.86 5.66
C VAL A 117 -9.80 -0.18 7.00
N LYS A 118 -9.27 -0.71 8.12
CA LYS A 118 -9.38 -0.05 9.43
C LYS A 118 -8.72 1.33 9.43
N GLY A 119 -7.56 1.49 8.78
CA GLY A 119 -6.91 2.79 8.63
C GLY A 119 -7.74 3.80 7.82
N CYS A 120 -8.36 3.34 6.73
CA CYS A 120 -9.28 4.17 5.94
C CYS A 120 -10.50 4.60 6.76
N LEU A 121 -11.14 3.67 7.47
CA LEU A 121 -12.29 3.98 8.34
C LEU A 121 -11.89 4.96 9.45
N GLY A 122 -10.78 4.72 10.15
CA GLY A 122 -10.28 5.64 11.17
C GLY A 122 -9.98 7.04 10.62
N SER A 123 -9.55 7.17 9.36
CA SER A 123 -9.36 8.47 8.71
C SER A 123 -10.65 9.23 8.42
N LEU A 124 -11.74 8.49 8.13
CA LEU A 124 -13.09 9.05 7.98
C LEU A 124 -13.66 9.44 9.34
N ASP A 125 -13.58 8.56 10.33
CA ASP A 125 -14.15 8.75 11.68
C ASP A 125 -13.51 9.94 12.41
N THR A 126 -12.24 10.21 12.13
CA THR A 126 -11.47 11.29 12.75
C THR A 126 -11.32 12.50 11.83
N ALA A 127 -12.02 12.54 10.70
CA ALA A 127 -11.98 13.67 9.79
C ALA A 127 -12.53 14.92 10.48
N GLY A 128 -11.83 16.05 10.29
CA GLY A 128 -12.38 17.33 10.69
C GLY A 128 -13.45 17.81 9.71
N LYS A 129 -14.11 18.91 10.06
CA LYS A 129 -15.12 19.51 9.18
C LYS A 129 -14.46 20.34 8.09
N SER A 130 -15.01 20.23 6.88
CA SER A 130 -14.82 21.25 5.85
C SER A 130 -15.46 22.55 6.31
N THR A 131 -14.91 23.67 5.84
CA THR A 131 -15.32 25.02 6.23
C THR A 131 -15.80 25.86 5.06
N GLY A 132 -15.76 25.35 3.83
CA GLY A 132 -16.31 26.08 2.69
C GLY A 132 -17.81 25.87 2.51
N THR A 133 -18.43 26.79 1.80
CA THR A 133 -19.83 26.71 1.32
C THR A 133 -19.96 27.49 0.01
N GLY A 134 -20.78 27.01 -0.93
CA GLY A 134 -20.98 27.66 -2.23
C GLY A 134 -19.69 27.92 -3.01
N GLY A 135 -18.72 26.98 -2.94
CA GLY A 135 -17.44 27.11 -3.63
C GLY A 135 -16.49 28.16 -3.04
N LYS A 136 -16.74 28.67 -1.82
CA LYS A 136 -15.87 29.65 -1.14
C LYS A 136 -15.49 29.17 0.26
N LYS A 137 -14.21 29.28 0.62
CA LYS A 137 -13.69 29.00 1.97
C LYS A 137 -14.22 30.01 2.99
N ARG A 138 -14.65 29.54 4.17
CA ARG A 138 -15.05 30.42 5.30
C ARG A 138 -14.09 30.38 6.49
N GLY A 139 -13.14 29.45 6.51
CA GLY A 139 -12.15 29.32 7.58
C GLY A 139 -11.11 28.24 7.28
N PRO A 140 -10.12 28.00 8.16
CA PRO A 140 -9.18 26.90 8.00
C PRO A 140 -9.87 25.54 8.12
N ALA A 141 -9.52 24.59 7.25
CA ALA A 141 -9.98 23.19 7.33
C ALA A 141 -8.77 22.26 7.44
N PRO A 142 -8.86 21.09 8.10
CA PRO A 142 -7.71 20.21 8.26
C PRO A 142 -7.22 19.62 6.94
N TYR A 143 -5.91 19.69 6.71
CA TYR A 143 -5.18 18.95 5.68
C TYR A 143 -4.18 18.03 6.39
N ARG A 144 -4.38 16.72 6.28
CA ARG A 144 -3.59 15.71 7.01
C ARG A 144 -3.04 14.67 6.03
N ILE A 145 -1.83 14.19 6.28
CA ILE A 145 -1.26 13.06 5.54
C ILE A 145 -0.84 12.01 6.55
N PHE A 146 -1.13 10.74 6.26
CA PHE A 146 -0.74 9.61 7.10
C PHE A 146 -0.12 8.48 6.27
N ASN A 147 0.90 7.84 6.82
CA ASN A 147 1.42 6.58 6.34
C ASN A 147 0.56 5.42 6.87
N LEU A 148 0.06 4.59 5.96
CA LEU A 148 -0.60 3.33 6.30
C LEU A 148 0.26 2.15 5.83
N GLY A 149 1.06 1.62 6.77
CA GLY A 149 1.94 0.46 6.62
C GLY A 149 1.82 -0.52 7.79
N ASN A 150 2.67 -1.56 7.84
CA ASN A 150 2.67 -2.58 8.90
C ASN A 150 3.88 -2.46 9.85
N THR A 151 4.94 -1.74 9.46
CA THR A 151 6.21 -1.58 10.23
C THR A 151 7.06 -2.84 10.37
N SER A 152 6.80 -3.85 9.55
CA SER A 152 7.56 -5.12 9.55
C SER A 152 7.91 -5.50 8.12
N PRO A 153 9.02 -4.96 7.58
CA PRO A 153 9.49 -5.31 6.24
C PRO A 153 9.77 -6.81 6.12
N VAL A 154 9.27 -7.44 5.06
CA VAL A 154 9.54 -8.85 4.78
C VAL A 154 10.20 -8.99 3.42
N THR A 155 11.20 -9.87 3.33
CA THR A 155 11.92 -10.14 2.09
C THR A 155 11.07 -10.92 1.10
N VAL A 156 11.29 -10.72 -0.20
CA VAL A 156 10.60 -11.48 -1.26
C VAL A 156 10.82 -13.01 -1.13
N PRO A 157 12.02 -13.52 -0.81
CA PRO A 157 12.20 -14.95 -0.54
C PRO A 157 11.32 -15.47 0.62
N ASN A 158 11.17 -14.71 1.71
CA ASN A 158 10.31 -15.10 2.82
C ASN A 158 8.83 -15.15 2.40
N LEU A 159 8.37 -14.17 1.60
CA LEU A 159 7.05 -14.20 0.97
C LEU A 159 6.85 -15.49 0.16
N VAL A 160 7.81 -15.87 -0.69
CA VAL A 160 7.74 -17.09 -1.50
C VAL A 160 7.69 -18.34 -0.61
N SER A 161 8.51 -18.42 0.43
CA SER A 161 8.49 -19.57 1.35
C SER A 161 7.16 -19.74 2.07
N ILE A 162 6.49 -18.66 2.46
CA ILE A 162 5.15 -18.71 3.05
C ILE A 162 4.11 -19.18 2.03
N LEU A 163 4.21 -18.73 0.77
CA LEU A 163 3.33 -19.21 -0.30
C LEU A 163 3.54 -20.71 -0.54
N GLU A 164 4.78 -21.19 -0.67
CA GLU A 164 5.12 -22.61 -0.84
C GLU A 164 4.51 -23.46 0.29
N LYS A 165 4.61 -22.98 1.54
CA LYS A 165 4.02 -23.64 2.72
C LYS A 165 2.50 -23.78 2.61
N HIS A 166 1.78 -22.71 2.26
CA HIS A 166 0.31 -22.73 2.23
C HIS A 166 -0.26 -23.40 0.97
N LEU A 167 0.45 -23.31 -0.15
CA LEU A 167 0.10 -23.98 -1.42
C LEU A 167 0.49 -25.46 -1.43
N ARG A 168 1.49 -25.86 -0.63
CA ARG A 168 2.10 -27.20 -0.62
C ARG A 168 2.76 -27.58 -1.95
N VAL A 169 3.20 -26.59 -2.72
CA VAL A 169 3.90 -26.75 -4.00
C VAL A 169 5.20 -25.97 -3.94
N LYS A 170 6.30 -26.55 -4.42
CA LYS A 170 7.60 -25.86 -4.51
C LYS A 170 7.64 -24.95 -5.74
N ALA A 171 8.09 -23.73 -5.55
CA ALA A 171 8.20 -22.75 -6.64
C ALA A 171 9.46 -23.03 -7.47
N LYS A 172 9.33 -22.97 -8.80
CA LYS A 172 10.48 -22.87 -9.70
C LYS A 172 10.95 -21.42 -9.72
N LYS A 173 12.08 -21.11 -9.07
CA LYS A 173 12.54 -19.72 -8.86
C LYS A 173 13.57 -19.35 -9.93
N ASN A 174 13.33 -18.27 -10.66
CA ASN A 174 14.31 -17.60 -11.51
C ASN A 174 14.74 -16.31 -10.81
N VAL A 175 15.97 -16.26 -10.30
CA VAL A 175 16.48 -15.10 -9.56
C VAL A 175 17.23 -14.19 -10.52
N VAL A 176 16.80 -12.94 -10.61
CA VAL A 176 17.38 -11.94 -11.52
C VAL A 176 17.78 -10.69 -10.75
N GLU A 177 18.82 -10.01 -11.20
CA GLU A 177 19.16 -8.69 -10.67
C GLU A 177 18.12 -7.66 -11.15
N MET A 178 17.68 -6.80 -10.24
CA MET A 178 16.69 -5.77 -10.54
C MET A 178 17.29 -4.76 -11.53
N PRO A 179 16.57 -4.41 -12.61
CA PRO A 179 17.01 -3.33 -13.48
C PRO A 179 17.10 -2.02 -12.67
N GLY A 180 18.11 -1.20 -12.97
CA GLY A 180 18.47 -0.04 -12.15
C GLY A 180 17.48 1.12 -12.15
N ASN A 181 16.29 0.97 -12.74
CA ASN A 181 15.32 2.05 -12.90
C ASN A 181 14.05 1.86 -12.06
N GLY A 182 13.84 2.80 -11.14
CA GLY A 182 12.51 3.19 -10.64
C GLY A 182 11.89 2.38 -9.50
N ASP A 183 12.54 1.31 -9.03
CA ASP A 183 12.04 0.50 -7.91
C ASP A 183 12.89 0.71 -6.65
N VAL A 184 12.24 1.00 -5.51
CA VAL A 184 12.91 1.30 -4.25
C VAL A 184 13.23 -0.02 -3.54
N PRO A 185 14.50 -0.31 -3.18
CA PRO A 185 14.89 -1.63 -2.70
C PRO A 185 14.29 -1.99 -1.33
N PHE A 186 14.00 -0.99 -0.51
CA PHE A 186 13.49 -1.16 0.85
C PHE A 186 12.43 -0.10 1.17
N THR A 187 11.30 -0.52 1.72
CA THR A 187 10.24 0.38 2.18
C THR A 187 9.90 0.06 3.62
N HIS A 188 9.86 1.07 4.47
CA HIS A 188 9.51 0.93 5.88
C HIS A 188 8.77 2.18 6.34
N ALA A 189 7.51 2.01 6.74
CA ALA A 189 6.67 3.11 7.19
C ALA A 189 6.93 3.45 8.65
N ASN A 190 7.04 4.73 8.99
CA ASN A 190 6.73 5.19 10.34
C ASN A 190 5.21 5.43 10.40
N ILE A 191 4.51 4.70 11.28
CA ILE A 191 3.05 4.80 11.45
C ILE A 191 2.64 5.44 12.77
N SER A 192 3.57 6.08 13.49
CA SER A 192 3.29 6.68 14.81
C SER A 192 2.16 7.70 14.75
N LEU A 193 2.13 8.52 13.70
CA LEU A 193 1.08 9.52 13.50
C LEU A 193 -0.29 8.88 13.26
N ALA A 194 -0.36 7.84 12.41
CA ALA A 194 -1.58 7.09 12.16
C ALA A 194 -2.08 6.34 13.41
N ARG A 195 -1.16 5.76 14.21
CA ARG A 195 -1.49 5.12 15.50
C ARG A 195 -2.14 6.12 16.46
N GLN A 196 -1.54 7.31 16.59
CA GLN A 196 -1.99 8.33 17.52
C GLN A 196 -3.32 8.94 17.11
N GLN A 197 -3.48 9.30 15.83
CA GLN A 197 -4.63 10.10 15.38
C GLN A 197 -5.76 9.29 14.77
N LEU A 198 -5.50 8.10 14.23
CA LEU A 198 -6.51 7.26 13.57
C LEU A 198 -6.85 5.99 14.37
N GLY A 199 -6.15 5.74 15.48
CA GLY A 199 -6.21 4.45 16.18
C GLY A 199 -5.67 3.28 15.34
N TYR A 200 -4.89 3.56 14.29
CA TYR A 200 -4.44 2.57 13.30
C TYR A 200 -3.42 1.60 13.91
N LYS A 201 -3.81 0.34 14.08
CA LYS A 201 -2.98 -0.73 14.66
C LYS A 201 -3.02 -1.96 13.76
N PRO A 202 -2.09 -2.10 12.79
CA PRO A 202 -2.02 -3.30 11.98
C PRO A 202 -1.59 -4.47 12.86
N THR A 203 -2.30 -5.59 12.75
CA THR A 203 -2.11 -6.76 13.63
C THR A 203 -1.94 -8.06 12.84
N THR A 204 -2.17 -8.03 11.53
CA THR A 204 -2.05 -9.22 10.69
C THR A 204 -0.61 -9.39 10.24
N ASN A 205 0.05 -10.45 10.73
CA ASN A 205 1.35 -10.84 10.22
C ASN A 205 1.24 -11.47 8.81
N LEU A 206 2.38 -11.55 8.11
CA LEU A 206 2.41 -12.00 6.72
C LEU A 206 1.89 -13.43 6.55
N ASP A 207 2.26 -14.37 7.44
CA ASP A 207 1.83 -15.77 7.36
C ASP A 207 0.30 -15.91 7.44
N VAL A 208 -0.33 -15.23 8.41
CA VAL A 208 -1.78 -15.26 8.60
C VAL A 208 -2.49 -14.63 7.40
N GLY A 209 -2.03 -13.47 6.92
CA GLY A 209 -2.65 -12.80 5.77
C GLY A 209 -2.52 -13.63 4.49
N LEU A 210 -1.36 -14.25 4.24
CA LEU A 210 -1.15 -15.10 3.07
C LEU A 210 -1.92 -16.41 3.15
N LYS A 211 -2.09 -16.98 4.35
CA LYS A 211 -2.99 -18.12 4.56
C LYS A 211 -4.42 -17.80 4.14
N LYS A 212 -4.94 -16.63 4.56
CA LYS A 212 -6.27 -16.14 4.17
C LYS A 212 -6.36 -15.92 2.65
N PHE A 213 -5.36 -15.27 2.07
CA PHE A 213 -5.26 -15.05 0.63
C PHE A 213 -5.26 -16.36 -0.17
N VAL A 214 -4.39 -17.32 0.18
CA VAL A 214 -4.30 -18.62 -0.51
C VAL A 214 -5.63 -19.37 -0.41
N LYS A 215 -6.26 -19.39 0.78
CA LYS A 215 -7.60 -19.99 0.94
C LYS A 215 -8.61 -19.36 -0.01
N TRP A 216 -8.65 -18.03 -0.09
CA TRP A 216 -9.52 -17.31 -1.02
C TRP A 216 -9.18 -17.65 -2.48
N TYR A 217 -7.90 -17.61 -2.86
CA TYR A 217 -7.44 -17.84 -4.23
C TYR A 217 -7.86 -19.21 -4.74
N LEU A 218 -7.58 -20.26 -3.95
CA LEU A 218 -7.91 -21.63 -4.32
C LEU A 218 -9.43 -21.81 -4.46
N SER A 219 -10.22 -21.20 -3.58
CA SER A 219 -11.68 -21.24 -3.66
C SER A 219 -12.21 -20.48 -4.87
N TYR A 220 -11.71 -19.26 -5.12
CA TYR A 220 -12.22 -18.37 -6.16
C TYR A 220 -11.87 -18.86 -7.57
N TYR A 221 -10.67 -19.43 -7.75
CA TYR A 221 -10.20 -19.96 -9.03
C TYR A 221 -10.42 -21.47 -9.21
N GLY A 222 -11.13 -22.14 -8.29
CA GLY A 222 -11.53 -23.54 -8.46
C GLY A 222 -10.42 -24.58 -8.30
N TYR A 223 -9.38 -24.29 -7.52
CA TYR A 223 -8.36 -25.27 -7.13
C TYR A 223 -8.85 -26.10 -5.94
N THR A 224 -9.64 -27.14 -6.21
CA THR A 224 -10.10 -28.09 -5.17
C THR A 224 -8.99 -29.03 -4.73
N ARG A 225 -8.83 -29.19 -3.39
CA ARG A 225 -7.97 -30.23 -2.81
C ARG A 225 -8.57 -31.60 -3.12
N GLY A 226 -8.02 -32.30 -4.12
CA GLY A 226 -8.40 -33.68 -4.45
C GLY A 226 -8.54 -33.98 -5.95
N SER A 227 -8.62 -32.97 -6.81
CA SER A 227 -8.77 -33.15 -8.26
C SER A 227 -7.48 -32.77 -8.98
N LYS A 228 -6.56 -33.73 -9.18
CA LYS A 228 -5.42 -33.80 -10.13
C LYS A 228 -4.63 -32.51 -10.54
N ASN A 229 -4.77 -31.39 -9.84
CA ASN A 229 -4.21 -30.07 -10.21
C ASN A 229 -3.42 -29.41 -9.06
N LEU A 230 -2.91 -30.19 -8.11
CA LEU A 230 -1.95 -29.77 -7.09
C LEU A 230 -0.83 -30.81 -6.99
#